data_AF-A0A849I7U9-F1
#
_entry.id   AF-A0A849I7U9-F1
#
_cell.length_a   1.000
_cell.length_b   1.000
_cell.length_c   1.000
_cell.angle_alpha   90.00
_cell.angle_beta   90.00
_cell.angle_gamma   90.00
#
_symmetry.space_group_name_H-M   'P 1'
#
loop_
_entity.id
_entity.type
_entity.pdbx_description
1 polymer ?
#
loop_
_entity_poly.entity_id
_entity_poly.type
_entity_poly.pdbx_seq_one_letter_code
_entity_poly.pdbx_strand_id
1 'polypeptide(L)'
;MKKRPKYLDLMKIRLPLPGFVSILHRASGLLLYLFIPLLLVALQCSLRSEQGFDSLAGFFASPLAKLLLLGLSWAFFHHFCAGIRFLFLDIDRGVSLQAARASSKAVLAASLLLTLVAGVLIW
;
A
#
# COMPACT_ATOMS: atom_id res chain seq x y z
N MET A 1 29.35 25.58 19.54
CA MET A 1 29.82 24.25 19.07
C MET A 1 29.79 24.21 17.55
N LYS A 2 30.87 23.76 16.88
CA LYS A 2 30.90 23.60 15.41
C LYS A 2 30.03 22.39 15.02
N LYS A 3 29.05 22.57 14.12
CA LYS A 3 28.15 21.49 13.68
C LYS A 3 28.93 20.51 12.80
N ARG A 4 29.02 19.25 13.21
CA ARG A 4 29.73 18.21 12.45
C ARG A 4 28.98 17.88 11.16
N PRO A 5 29.68 17.62 10.05
CA PRO A 5 29.05 17.19 8.80
C PRO A 5 28.41 15.81 8.98
N LYS A 6 27.31 15.56 8.26
CA LYS A 6 26.59 14.27 8.21
C LYS A 6 26.54 13.78 6.77
N TYR A 7 26.78 12.48 6.56
CA TYR A 7 26.60 11.84 5.27
C TYR A 7 25.18 11.30 5.14
N LEU A 8 24.26 12.11 4.60
CA LEU A 8 22.84 11.76 4.40
C LEU A 8 22.36 12.24 3.03
N ASP A 9 23.16 11.99 2.00
CA ASP A 9 22.78 12.24 0.62
C ASP A 9 22.06 11.01 0.08
N LEU A 10 20.71 11.04 0.12
CA LEU A 10 19.87 9.91 -0.28
C LEU A 10 20.01 9.54 -1.76
N MET A 11 20.47 10.48 -2.60
CA MET A 11 20.72 10.22 -4.02
C MET A 11 21.99 9.39 -4.25
N LYS A 12 22.92 9.39 -3.28
CA LYS A 12 24.15 8.57 -3.32
C LYS A 12 24.00 7.22 -2.64
N ILE A 13 23.06 7.10 -1.69
CA ILE A 13 22.83 5.86 -0.94
C ILE A 13 21.98 4.89 -1.77
N ARG A 14 22.51 3.69 -2.04
CA ARG A 14 21.79 2.64 -2.78
C ARG A 14 21.00 1.76 -1.81
N LEU A 15 19.68 1.92 -1.82
CA LEU A 15 18.79 1.12 -0.99
C LEU A 15 18.57 -0.28 -1.61
N PRO A 16 18.73 -1.38 -0.85
CA PRO A 16 18.40 -2.71 -1.36
C PRO A 16 16.88 -2.93 -1.40
N LEU A 17 16.43 -3.92 -2.15
CA LEU A 17 15.00 -4.23 -2.33
C LEU A 17 14.19 -4.32 -1.01
N PRO A 18 14.66 -4.99 0.07
CA PRO A 18 13.93 -5.00 1.35
C PRO A 18 13.74 -3.62 1.96
N GLY A 19 14.67 -2.69 1.70
CA GLY A 19 14.55 -1.31 2.12
C GLY A 19 13.43 -0.58 1.39
N PHE A 20 13.28 -0.78 0.08
CA PHE A 20 12.15 -0.23 -0.68
C PHE A 20 10.81 -0.80 -0.18
N VAL A 21 10.71 -2.12 0.03
CA VAL A 21 9.50 -2.75 0.59
C VAL A 21 9.12 -2.13 1.94
N SER A 22 10.11 -1.86 2.80
CA SER A 22 9.88 -1.19 4.10
C SER A 22 9.38 0.25 3.97
N ILE A 23 9.95 1.05 3.07
CA ILE A 23 9.48 2.43 2.85
C ILE A 23 8.07 2.43 2.27
N LEU A 24 7.82 1.57 1.28
CA LEU A 24 6.51 1.45 0.65
C LEU A 24 5.46 0.95 1.64
N HIS A 25 5.78 0.02 2.55
CA HIS A 25 4.85 -0.42 3.60
C HIS A 25 4.45 0.72 4.56
N ARG A 26 5.42 1.59 4.91
CA ARG A 26 5.15 2.78 5.73
C ARG A 26 4.29 3.80 4.98
N ALA A 27 4.64 4.10 3.73
CA ALA A 27 3.90 5.04 2.90
C ALA A 27 2.48 4.55 2.63
N SER A 28 2.30 3.25 2.33
CA SER A 28 0.98 2.68 2.11
C SER A 28 0.13 2.66 3.37
N GLY A 29 0.73 2.41 4.54
CA GLY A 29 0.04 2.49 5.83
C GLY A 29 -0.48 3.90 6.12
N LEU A 30 0.35 4.92 5.89
CA LEU A 30 -0.06 6.33 6.01
C LEU A 30 -1.20 6.67 5.05
N LEU A 31 -1.08 6.28 3.78
CA LEU A 31 -2.12 6.52 2.77
C LEU A 31 -3.45 5.90 3.21
N LEU A 32 -3.44 4.63 3.61
CA LEU A 32 -4.66 3.94 4.06
C LEU A 32 -5.26 4.62 5.28
N TYR A 33 -4.45 4.95 6.29
CA TYR A 33 -4.90 5.65 7.49
C TYR A 33 -5.61 6.97 7.16
N LEU A 34 -5.03 7.79 6.29
CA LEU A 34 -5.60 9.07 5.87
C LEU A 34 -6.93 8.90 5.11
N PHE A 35 -7.12 7.78 4.41
CA PHE A 35 -8.33 7.50 3.64
C PHE A 35 -9.43 6.78 4.44
N ILE A 36 -9.16 6.26 5.63
CA ILE A 36 -10.19 5.59 6.47
C ILE A 36 -11.45 6.48 6.64
N PRO A 37 -11.37 7.77 7.02
CA PRO A 37 -12.56 8.59 7.17
C PRO A 37 -13.37 8.74 5.88
N LEU A 38 -12.71 8.90 4.73
CA LEU A 38 -13.37 9.02 3.43
C LEU A 38 -14.06 7.72 3.03
N LEU A 39 -13.41 6.58 3.27
CA LEU A 39 -13.99 5.25 3.01
C LEU A 39 -15.20 4.99 3.92
N LEU A 40 -15.16 5.42 5.18
CA LEU A 40 -16.30 5.32 6.09
C LEU A 40 -17.47 6.22 5.68
N VAL A 41 -17.20 7.44 5.19
CA VAL A 41 -18.25 8.30 4.62
C VAL A 41 -18.85 7.68 3.36
N ALA A 42 -18.02 7.12 2.48
CA ALA A 42 -18.49 6.40 1.29
C ALA A 42 -19.38 5.21 1.66
N LEU A 43 -18.96 4.40 2.65
CA LEU A 43 -19.74 3.28 3.18
C LEU A 43 -21.06 3.75 3.81
N GLN A 44 -21.04 4.85 4.57
CA GLN A 44 -22.27 5.41 5.13
C GLN A 44 -23.23 5.86 4.03
N CYS A 45 -22.73 6.55 3.00
CA CYS A 45 -23.54 6.98 1.86
C CYS A 45 -24.14 5.81 1.09
N SER A 46 -23.38 4.72 0.89
CA SER A 46 -23.87 3.55 0.16
C SER A 46 -24.97 2.80 0.90
N LEU A 47 -25.00 2.88 2.23
CA LEU A 47 -25.99 2.18 3.07
C LEU A 47 -27.21 3.04 3.44
N ARG A 48 -27.13 4.37 3.29
CA ARG A 48 -28.14 5.29 3.81
C ARG A 48 -29.44 5.32 3.00
N SER A 49 -29.36 5.19 1.68
CA SER A 49 -30.52 5.26 0.77
C SER A 49 -30.13 4.83 -0.64
N GLU A 50 -31.10 4.42 -1.45
CA GLU A 50 -30.92 4.12 -2.87
C GLU A 50 -30.28 5.30 -3.64
N GLN A 51 -30.81 6.52 -3.48
CA GLN A 51 -30.23 7.72 -4.10
C GLN A 51 -28.77 7.96 -3.71
N GLY A 52 -28.41 7.69 -2.45
CA GLY A 52 -27.05 7.80 -1.94
C GLY A 52 -26.11 6.78 -2.56
N PHE A 53 -26.59 5.54 -2.70
CA PHE A 53 -25.87 4.48 -3.42
C PHE A 53 -25.65 4.84 -4.89
N ASP A 54 -26.69 5.26 -5.60
CA ASP A 54 -26.60 5.63 -7.02
C ASP A 54 -25.65 6.80 -7.27
N SER A 55 -25.67 7.80 -6.39
CA SER A 55 -24.75 8.94 -6.46
C SER A 55 -23.29 8.49 -6.30
N LEU A 56 -23.03 7.57 -5.36
CA LEU A 56 -21.70 7.03 -5.11
C LEU A 56 -21.24 6.11 -6.26
N ALA A 57 -22.14 5.27 -6.78
CA ALA A 57 -21.90 4.43 -7.94
C ALA A 57 -21.56 5.28 -9.18
N GLY A 58 -22.30 6.37 -9.42
CA GLY A 58 -22.00 7.33 -10.48
C GLY A 58 -20.64 8.00 -10.33
N PHE A 59 -20.25 8.37 -9.10
CA PHE A 59 -18.91 8.91 -8.83
C PHE A 59 -17.81 7.89 -9.16
N PHE A 60 -17.95 6.64 -8.68
CA PHE A 60 -16.97 5.57 -8.91
C PHE A 60 -16.98 5.00 -10.34
N ALA A 61 -18.00 5.32 -11.15
CA ALA A 61 -17.98 5.03 -12.57
C ALA A 61 -16.95 5.89 -13.34
N SER A 62 -16.56 7.04 -12.79
CA SER A 62 -15.57 7.91 -13.43
C SER A 62 -14.17 7.29 -13.44
N PRO A 63 -13.40 7.41 -14.56
CA PRO A 63 -12.05 6.84 -14.64
C PRO A 63 -11.10 7.33 -13.54
N LEU A 64 -11.22 8.60 -13.12
CA LEU A 64 -10.38 9.16 -12.06
C LEU A 64 -10.66 8.50 -10.71
N ALA A 65 -11.93 8.26 -10.36
CA ALA A 65 -12.30 7.57 -9.15
C ALA A 65 -11.87 6.09 -9.19
N LYS A 66 -11.99 5.43 -10.34
CA LYS A 66 -11.45 4.06 -10.54
C LYS A 66 -9.93 3.99 -10.35
N LEU A 67 -9.18 4.96 -10.87
CA LEU A 67 -7.73 5.05 -10.66
C LEU A 67 -7.36 5.28 -9.20
N LEU A 68 -8.11 6.13 -8.50
CA LEU A 68 -7.95 6.33 -7.06
C LEU A 68 -8.20 5.03 -6.28
N LEU A 69 -9.29 4.32 -6.59
CA LEU A 69 -9.60 3.02 -6.00
C LEU A 69 -8.49 2.00 -6.28
N LEU A 70 -7.98 1.94 -7.51
CA LEU A 70 -6.88 1.05 -7.87
C LEU A 70 -5.61 1.35 -7.06
N GLY A 71 -5.30 2.64 -6.86
CA GLY A 71 -4.18 3.08 -6.03
C GLY A 71 -4.36 2.70 -4.55
N LEU A 72 -5.57 2.84 -4.00
CA LEU A 72 -5.90 2.41 -2.64
C LEU A 72 -5.86 0.88 -2.50
N SER A 73 -6.33 0.13 -3.50
CA SER A 73 -6.22 -1.33 -3.54
C SER A 73 -4.77 -1.77 -3.55
N TRP A 74 -3.91 -1.15 -4.37
CA TRP A 74 -2.48 -1.41 -4.36
C TRP A 74 -1.85 -1.12 -3.00
N ALA A 75 -2.17 0.02 -2.39
CA ALA A 75 -1.67 0.39 -1.08
C ALA A 75 -2.09 -0.64 -0.03
N PHE A 76 -3.35 -1.09 -0.05
CA PHE A 76 -3.85 -2.14 0.82
C PHE A 76 -3.10 -3.47 0.63
N PHE A 77 -3.00 -3.99 -0.60
CA PHE A 77 -2.36 -5.27 -0.85
C PHE A 77 -0.86 -5.24 -0.56
N HIS A 78 -0.16 -4.17 -0.93
CA HIS A 78 1.25 -3.99 -0.57
C HIS A 78 1.41 -3.92 0.95
N HIS A 79 0.59 -3.12 1.64
CA HIS A 79 0.65 -3.00 3.10
C HIS A 79 0.42 -4.35 3.78
N PHE A 80 -0.61 -5.07 3.36
CA PHE A 80 -1.01 -6.37 3.89
C PHE A 80 0.06 -7.44 3.67
N CYS A 81 0.52 -7.64 2.42
CA CYS A 81 1.55 -8.62 2.11
C CYS A 81 2.88 -8.31 2.82
N ALA A 82 3.29 -7.04 2.85
CA ALA A 82 4.49 -6.62 3.58
C ALA A 82 4.32 -6.78 5.09
N GLY A 83 3.12 -6.51 5.63
CA GLY A 83 2.78 -6.70 7.04
C GLY A 83 2.91 -8.17 7.46
N ILE A 84 2.37 -9.11 6.68
CA ILE A 84 2.58 -10.55 6.90
C ILE A 84 4.07 -10.89 6.91
N ARG A 85 4.84 -10.38 5.95
CA ARG A 85 6.30 -10.57 5.93
C ARG A 85 6.96 -10.03 7.21
N PHE A 86 6.55 -8.86 7.71
CA PHE A 86 7.09 -8.32 8.96
C PHE A 86 6.74 -9.18 10.16
N LEU A 87 5.50 -9.67 10.27
CA LEU A 87 5.11 -10.62 11.32
C LEU A 87 5.97 -11.89 11.31
N PHE A 88 6.35 -12.41 10.14
CA PHE A 88 7.31 -13.52 10.06
C PHE A 88 8.71 -13.13 10.54
N LEU A 89 9.19 -11.94 10.20
CA LEU A 89 10.49 -11.45 10.67
C LEU A 89 10.51 -11.25 12.18
N ASP A 90 9.39 -10.81 12.78
CA ASP A 90 9.25 -10.60 14.23
C ASP A 90 9.34 -11.91 15.03
N ILE A 91 9.16 -13.06 14.38
CA ILE A 91 9.36 -14.41 14.95
C ILE A 91 10.61 -15.10 14.39
N ASP A 92 11.61 -14.32 13.97
CA ASP A 92 12.90 -14.76 13.43
C ASP A 92 12.84 -15.64 12.17
N ARG A 93 11.73 -15.60 11.42
CA ARG A 93 11.58 -16.34 10.15
C ARG A 93 11.94 -15.45 8.96
N GLY A 94 12.91 -15.89 8.16
CA GLY A 94 13.31 -15.21 6.92
C GLY A 94 14.32 -14.07 7.10
N VAL A 95 15.04 -14.05 8.22
CA VAL A 95 16.00 -12.99 8.60
C VAL A 95 17.32 -13.02 7.82
N SER A 96 17.69 -14.16 7.21
CA SER A 96 18.90 -14.23 6.39
C SER A 96 18.80 -13.30 5.17
N LEU A 97 19.94 -12.76 4.70
CA LEU A 97 19.94 -11.81 3.58
C LEU A 97 19.26 -12.37 2.32
N GLN A 98 19.49 -13.64 2.02
CA GLN A 98 18.88 -14.31 0.87
C GLN A 98 17.36 -14.44 1.04
N ALA A 99 16.90 -14.89 2.21
CA ALA A 99 15.48 -15.01 2.51
C ALA A 99 14.77 -13.65 2.56
N ALA A 100 15.41 -12.62 3.11
CA ALA A 100 14.89 -11.26 3.16
C ALA A 100 14.70 -10.67 1.74
N ARG A 101 15.64 -10.93 0.82
CA ARG A 101 15.52 -10.54 -0.60
C ARG A 101 14.45 -11.33 -1.34
N ALA A 102 14.38 -12.64 -1.11
CA ALA A 102 13.38 -13.51 -1.74
C ALA A 102 11.95 -13.14 -1.31
N SER A 103 11.72 -13.01 0.01
CA SER A 103 10.43 -12.57 0.56
C SER A 103 10.02 -11.18 0.09
N SER A 104 10.97 -10.24 -0.07
CA SER A 104 10.67 -8.91 -0.64
C SER A 104 10.18 -8.99 -2.08
N LYS A 105 10.77 -9.86 -2.91
CA LYS A 105 10.27 -10.13 -4.27
C LYS A 105 8.88 -10.76 -4.25
N ALA A 106 8.64 -11.70 -3.34
CA ALA A 106 7.33 -12.34 -3.19
C ALA A 106 6.24 -11.33 -2.79
N VAL A 107 6.52 -10.40 -1.86
CA VAL A 107 5.60 -9.32 -1.48
C VAL A 107 5.20 -8.47 -2.70
N LEU A 108 6.18 -8.06 -3.51
CA LEU A 108 5.90 -7.24 -4.70
C LEU A 108 5.10 -8.02 -5.74
N ALA A 109 5.46 -9.28 -6.02
CA ALA A 109 4.73 -10.10 -6.97
C ALA A 109 3.28 -10.36 -6.53
N ALA A 110 3.07 -10.76 -5.28
CA ALA A 110 1.75 -11.06 -4.74
C ALA A 110 0.86 -9.80 -4.69
N SER A 111 1.39 -8.68 -4.19
CA SER A 111 0.63 -7.43 -4.11
C SER A 111 0.25 -6.88 -5.49
N LEU A 112 1.15 -6.96 -6.48
CA LEU A 112 0.84 -6.54 -7.85
C LEU A 112 -0.18 -7.47 -8.51
N LEU A 113 -0.09 -8.80 -8.30
CA LEU A 113 -1.08 -9.73 -8.81
C LEU A 113 -2.48 -9.46 -8.24
N LEU A 114 -2.57 -9.26 -6.91
CA LEU A 114 -3.82 -8.91 -6.25
C LEU A 114 -4.37 -7.55 -6.74
N THR A 115 -3.48 -6.58 -6.97
CA THR A 115 -3.84 -5.28 -7.54
C THR A 115 -4.40 -5.42 -8.95
N LEU A 116 -3.82 -6.28 -9.79
CA LEU A 116 -4.33 -6.55 -11.14
C LEU A 116 -5.73 -7.17 -11.09
N VAL A 117 -5.95 -8.15 -10.21
CA VAL A 117 -7.28 -8.75 -9.99
C VAL A 117 -8.28 -7.68 -9.56
N ALA A 118 -7.93 -6.84 -8.58
CA ALA A 118 -8.79 -5.73 -8.18
C ALA A 118 -9.03 -4.73 -9.32
N GLY A 119 -8.02 -4.45 -10.15
CA GLY A 119 -8.16 -3.61 -11.33
C GLY A 119 -9.19 -4.15 -12.33
N VAL A 120 -9.21 -5.47 -12.55
CA VAL A 120 -10.24 -6.14 -13.37
C VAL A 120 -11.63 -6.02 -12.74
N LEU A 121 -11.75 -6.08 -11.41
CA LEU A 121 -13.04 -5.95 -10.72
C LEU A 121 -13.55 -4.50 -10.65
N ILE A 122 -12.65 -3.52 -10.63
CA ILE A 122 -12.98 -2.09 -10.58
C ILE A 122 -13.42 -1.58 -11.95
N TRP A 123 -12.90 -2.14 -13.03
CA TRP A 123 -13.13 -1.69 -14.39
C TRP A 123 -14.33 -2.36 -15.04
#